data_AF-A0A8D8NUA4-F1
#
_entry.id   AF-A0A8D8NUA4-F1
#
_cell.length_a   1.000
_cell.length_b   1.000
_cell.length_c   1.000
_cell.angle_alpha   90.00
_cell.angle_beta   90.00
_cell.angle_gamma   90.00
#
_symmetry.space_group_name_H-M   'P 1'
#
loop_
_entity.id
_entity.type
_entity.pdbx_description
1 polymer ?
#
loop_
_entity_poly.entity_id
_entity_poly.type
_entity_poly.pdbx_seq_one_letter_code
_entity_poly.pdbx_strand_id
1 'polypeptide(L)'
;MYGRQESQGPTLKEGGAYIMEGHESAEAKNVSIIFSPVQEEAGALAKMLKVFEDHQVNLLHIESRSSTRGPGYEFMVECDSKCQNLSAAIETVREKSDYFNIISRDYKDNEATVPWFPRRIRDLDRFANQILSYGAELDSDHPGFTDETYRKRRKYFADIAFNYKHGQ
;
A
#
# COMPACT_ATOMS: atom_id res chain seq x y z
N MET A 1 20.81 3.40 21.33
CA MET A 1 21.23 2.30 20.44
C MET A 1 19.96 1.67 19.89
N TYR A 2 19.56 2.03 18.67
CA TYR A 2 18.36 1.46 18.05
C TYR A 2 18.73 0.09 17.46
N GLY A 3 18.15 -0.97 18.02
CA GLY A 3 18.28 -2.33 17.49
C GLY A 3 17.63 -2.40 16.11
N ARG A 4 18.39 -2.87 15.13
CA ARG A 4 17.91 -3.19 13.79
C ARG A 4 16.93 -4.35 13.94
N GLN A 5 15.62 -4.10 13.81
CA GLN A 5 14.65 -5.19 13.68
C GLN A 5 14.95 -5.90 12.35
N GLU A 6 15.40 -7.15 12.43
CA GLU A 6 15.53 -8.03 11.27
C GLU A 6 14.13 -8.25 10.70
N SER A 7 13.87 -7.73 9.50
CA SER A 7 12.64 -8.01 8.77
C SER A 7 12.59 -9.52 8.52
N GLN A 8 11.58 -10.20 9.06
CA GLN A 8 11.43 -11.63 8.82
C GLN A 8 11.25 -11.85 7.31
N GLY A 9 12.14 -12.68 6.74
CA GLY A 9 12.10 -13.01 5.34
C GLY A 9 10.78 -13.70 4.94
N PRO A 10 10.51 -13.83 3.63
CA PRO A 10 9.34 -14.56 3.14
C PRO A 10 9.29 -15.98 3.74
N THR A 11 8.16 -16.36 4.31
CA THR A 11 7.91 -17.68 4.92
C THR A 11 6.83 -18.43 4.17
N LEU A 12 7.11 -19.71 3.86
CA LEU A 12 6.13 -20.59 3.24
C LEU A 12 4.99 -20.87 4.22
N LYS A 13 3.73 -20.68 3.80
CA LYS A 13 2.55 -20.99 4.60
C LYS A 13 2.43 -22.50 4.78
N GLU A 14 2.26 -22.95 6.02
CA GLU A 14 2.09 -24.37 6.34
C GLU A 14 0.88 -24.94 5.59
N GLY A 15 1.10 -26.00 4.79
CA GLY A 15 0.05 -26.69 4.03
C GLY A 15 -0.36 -26.07 2.69
N GLY A 16 0.40 -25.10 2.14
CA GLY A 16 0.13 -24.55 0.80
C GLY A 16 1.37 -24.11 0.03
N ALA A 17 1.24 -23.91 -1.29
CA ALA A 17 2.31 -23.39 -2.17
C ALA A 17 2.54 -21.86 -2.01
N TYR A 18 2.06 -21.28 -0.91
CA TYR A 18 1.99 -19.85 -0.71
C TYR A 18 3.24 -19.35 0.04
N ILE A 19 4.00 -18.44 -0.56
CA ILE A 19 5.02 -17.67 0.16
C ILE A 19 4.31 -16.46 0.78
N MET A 20 4.14 -16.47 2.10
CA MET A 20 3.81 -15.26 2.84
C MET A 20 5.05 -14.39 2.81
N GLU A 21 5.00 -13.22 2.16
CA GLU A 21 5.90 -12.16 2.62
C GLU A 21 5.64 -12.00 4.12
N GLY A 22 6.71 -11.91 4.92
CA GLY A 22 6.58 -11.44 6.29
C GLY A 22 5.71 -10.18 6.22
N HIS A 23 4.62 -10.16 6.98
CA HIS A 23 3.60 -9.11 7.02
C HIS A 23 4.15 -7.77 7.57
N GLU A 24 5.34 -7.38 7.11
CA GLU A 24 6.22 -6.35 7.62
C GLU A 24 6.85 -5.51 6.49
N SER A 25 6.33 -5.54 5.26
CA SER A 25 6.50 -4.34 4.45
C SER A 25 5.76 -3.23 5.20
N ALA A 26 6.47 -2.17 5.59
CA ALA A 26 5.87 -1.01 6.26
C ALA A 26 4.66 -0.48 5.47
N GLU A 27 4.69 -0.66 4.15
CA GLU A 27 3.68 -0.27 3.16
C GLU A 27 2.41 -1.13 3.17
N ALA A 28 2.46 -2.39 3.64
CA ALA A 28 1.29 -3.25 3.79
C ALA A 28 0.34 -2.79 4.91
N LYS A 29 0.77 -1.81 5.71
CA LYS A 29 0.06 -1.24 6.86
C LYS A 29 -0.31 0.23 6.64
N ASN A 30 -0.38 0.69 5.39
CA ASN A 30 -0.73 2.08 5.12
C ASN A 30 -2.24 2.23 4.89
N VAL A 31 -2.84 3.27 5.47
CA VAL A 31 -4.19 3.73 5.15
C VAL A 31 -4.08 4.97 4.29
N SER A 32 -4.71 4.95 3.11
CA SER A 32 -4.79 6.10 2.22
C SER A 32 -6.15 6.77 2.39
N ILE A 33 -6.13 8.04 2.79
CA ILE A 33 -7.32 8.87 2.95
C ILE A 33 -7.36 9.86 1.79
N ILE A 34 -8.51 9.96 1.15
CA ILE A 34 -8.78 10.96 0.11
C ILE A 34 -9.88 11.87 0.61
N PHE A 35 -9.66 13.17 0.56
CA PHE A 35 -10.68 14.13 0.98
C PHE A 35 -10.62 15.45 0.23
N SER A 36 -11.75 16.14 0.17
CA SER A 36 -11.88 17.51 -0.30
C SER A 36 -12.50 18.36 0.82
N PRO A 37 -11.85 19.45 1.26
CA PRO A 37 -12.39 20.29 2.33
C PRO A 37 -13.71 20.96 1.90
N VAL A 38 -14.62 21.18 2.85
CA VAL A 38 -15.90 21.88 2.58
C VAL A 38 -15.68 23.33 2.11
N GLN A 39 -14.65 23.99 2.65
CA GLN A 39 -14.31 25.37 2.30
C GLN A 39 -12.92 25.43 1.70
N GLU A 40 -12.86 25.94 0.48
CA GLU A 40 -11.61 26.14 -0.23
C GLU A 40 -11.14 27.59 -0.04
N GLU A 41 -10.21 27.76 0.89
CA GLU A 41 -9.68 29.06 1.31
C GLU A 41 -8.19 28.97 1.63
N ALA A 42 -7.56 30.14 1.83
CA ALA A 42 -6.17 30.21 2.24
C ALA A 42 -5.96 29.45 3.56
N GLY A 43 -5.08 28.43 3.51
CA GLY A 43 -4.76 27.59 4.65
C GLY A 43 -5.71 26.42 4.90
N ALA A 44 -6.70 26.16 4.03
CA ALA A 44 -7.61 25.01 4.17
C ALA A 44 -6.84 23.68 4.34
N LEU A 45 -5.84 23.42 3.49
CA LEU A 45 -4.98 22.23 3.64
C LEU A 45 -4.26 22.22 5.00
N ALA A 46 -3.66 23.33 5.42
CA ALA A 46 -2.94 23.39 6.70
C ALA A 46 -3.88 23.08 7.88
N LYS A 47 -5.11 23.60 7.86
CA LYS A 47 -6.15 23.30 8.87
C LYS A 47 -6.52 21.81 8.88
N MET A 48 -6.59 21.17 7.71
CA MET A 48 -6.86 19.73 7.62
C MET A 48 -5.67 18.89 8.08
N LEU A 49 -4.44 19.27 7.72
CA LEU A 49 -3.22 18.58 8.18
C LEU A 49 -3.03 18.70 9.70
N LYS A 50 -3.46 19.81 10.29
CA LYS A 50 -3.43 20.03 11.74
C LYS A 50 -4.23 18.97 12.51
N VAL A 51 -5.31 18.44 11.93
CA VAL A 51 -6.10 17.35 12.53
C VAL A 51 -5.23 16.11 12.77
N PHE A 52 -4.37 15.75 11.83
CA PHE A 52 -3.47 14.60 11.99
C PHE A 52 -2.41 14.85 13.05
N GLU A 53 -1.86 16.06 13.10
CA GLU A 53 -0.91 16.48 14.14
C GLU A 53 -1.53 16.42 15.54
N ASP A 54 -2.75 16.96 15.71
CA ASP A 54 -3.47 17.00 16.98
C ASP A 54 -3.79 15.59 17.51
N HIS A 55 -4.00 14.62 16.60
CA HIS A 55 -4.19 13.22 16.93
C HIS A 55 -2.89 12.40 16.99
N GLN A 56 -1.73 13.03 16.79
CA GLN A 56 -0.42 12.37 16.76
C GLN A 56 -0.32 11.26 15.68
N VAL A 57 -0.95 11.49 14.53
CA VAL A 57 -0.89 10.60 13.36
C VAL A 57 0.23 11.07 12.43
N ASN A 58 1.18 10.18 12.15
CA ASN A 58 2.27 10.48 11.22
C ASN A 58 1.81 10.28 9.76
N LEU A 59 2.19 11.23 8.90
CA LEU A 59 1.89 11.19 7.47
C LEU A 59 3.10 10.68 6.70
N LEU A 60 2.91 9.66 5.88
CA LEU A 60 3.93 9.03 5.05
C LEU A 60 4.01 9.69 3.67
N HIS A 61 2.86 10.08 3.14
CA HIS A 61 2.75 10.73 1.84
C HIS A 61 1.61 11.74 1.85
N ILE A 62 1.82 12.88 1.20
CA ILE A 62 0.80 13.90 0.98
C ILE A 62 0.87 14.33 -0.47
N GLU A 63 -0.29 14.40 -1.09
CA GLU A 63 -0.44 14.88 -2.45
C GLU A 63 -1.72 15.71 -2.58
N SER A 64 -1.65 16.75 -3.40
CA SER A 64 -2.81 17.52 -3.83
C SER A 64 -2.99 17.41 -5.35
N ARG A 65 -4.24 17.33 -5.80
CA ARG A 65 -4.61 17.33 -7.21
C ARG A 65 -5.87 18.17 -7.42
N SER A 66 -5.98 18.82 -8.57
CA SER A 66 -7.24 19.43 -8.96
C SER A 66 -8.33 18.35 -9.03
N SER A 67 -9.48 18.64 -8.43
CA SER A 67 -10.61 17.73 -8.41
C SER A 67 -11.15 17.53 -9.82
N THR A 68 -11.48 16.28 -10.16
CA THR A 68 -12.21 15.97 -11.39
C THR A 68 -13.72 15.97 -11.17
N ARG A 69 -14.17 16.12 -9.92
CA ARG A 69 -15.60 16.09 -9.53
C ARG A 69 -16.25 17.47 -9.54
N GLY A 70 -15.45 18.53 -9.43
CA GLY A 70 -15.92 19.90 -9.33
C GLY A 70 -14.76 20.88 -9.17
N PRO A 71 -15.04 22.18 -9.01
CA PRO A 71 -14.01 23.15 -8.70
C PRO A 71 -13.33 22.80 -7.37
N GLY A 72 -11.99 22.85 -7.38
CA GLY A 72 -11.17 22.75 -6.19
C GLY A 72 -10.14 21.63 -6.20
N TYR A 73 -9.67 21.24 -5.02
CA TYR A 73 -8.60 20.26 -4.82
C TYR A 73 -9.05 19.04 -4.01
N GLU A 74 -8.58 17.88 -4.44
CA GLU A 74 -8.57 16.64 -3.67
C GLU A 74 -7.19 16.47 -3.02
N PHE A 75 -7.19 16.12 -1.75
CA PHE A 75 -5.99 15.77 -1.00
C PHE A 75 -5.94 14.27 -0.75
N MET A 76 -4.76 13.70 -0.96
CA MET A 76 -4.48 12.28 -0.78
C MET A 76 -3.38 12.17 0.27
N VAL A 77 -3.70 11.49 1.36
CA VAL A 77 -2.80 11.36 2.51
C VAL A 77 -2.63 9.88 2.84
N GLU A 78 -1.39 9.39 2.83
CA GLU A 78 -1.07 8.05 3.34
C GLU A 78 -0.60 8.16 4.80
N CYS A 79 -1.23 7.39 5.69
CA CYS A 79 -0.93 7.32 7.12
C CYS A 79 -0.48 5.92 7.52
N ASP A 80 0.31 5.81 8.59
CA ASP A 80 0.62 4.51 9.23
C ASP A 80 -0.61 3.98 9.99
N SER A 81 -1.07 2.75 9.68
CA SER A 81 -2.23 2.15 10.32
C SER A 81 -2.03 1.82 11.81
N LYS A 82 -0.78 1.81 12.30
CA LYS A 82 -0.48 1.52 13.71
C LYS A 82 -0.78 2.68 14.66
N CYS A 83 -1.11 3.85 14.14
CA CYS A 83 -1.45 5.00 14.97
C CYS A 83 -2.77 4.75 15.73
N GLN A 84 -2.70 4.66 17.06
CA GLN A 84 -3.86 4.36 17.94
C GLN A 84 -5.02 5.35 17.74
N ASN A 85 -4.73 6.60 17.40
CA ASN A 85 -5.72 7.67 17.24
C ASN A 85 -6.14 7.90 15.77
N LEU A 86 -5.78 7.00 14.85
CA LEU A 86 -6.07 7.17 13.42
C LEU A 86 -7.58 7.21 13.14
N SER A 87 -8.38 6.41 13.87
CA SER A 87 -9.85 6.40 13.73
C SER A 87 -10.48 7.75 14.08
N ALA A 88 -10.06 8.36 15.19
CA ALA A 88 -10.55 9.68 15.61
C ALA A 88 -10.15 10.79 14.63
N ALA A 89 -8.92 10.73 14.09
CA ALA A 89 -8.49 11.64 13.04
C ALA A 89 -9.32 11.48 11.76
N ILE A 90 -9.59 10.23 11.35
CA ILE A 90 -10.42 9.89 10.18
C ILE A 90 -11.82 10.48 10.29
N GLU A 91 -12.49 10.31 11.44
CA GLU A 91 -13.84 10.86 11.64
C GLU A 91 -13.82 12.39 11.62
N THR A 92 -12.83 13.03 12.27
CA THR A 92 -12.69 14.50 12.25
C THR A 92 -12.46 15.03 10.83
N VAL A 93 -11.65 14.34 10.02
CA VAL A 93 -11.42 14.71 8.62
C VAL A 93 -12.70 14.51 7.81
N ARG A 94 -13.43 13.40 8.00
CA ARG A 94 -14.69 13.12 7.33
C ARG A 94 -15.72 14.23 7.58
N GLU A 95 -15.88 14.67 8.83
CA GLU A 95 -16.82 15.74 9.19
C GLU A 95 -16.49 17.09 8.54
N LYS A 96 -15.21 17.36 8.29
CA LYS A 96 -14.72 18.62 7.69
C LYS A 96 -14.59 18.57 6.17
N SER A 97 -15.04 17.48 5.54
CA SER A 97 -14.85 17.24 4.11
C SER A 97 -16.18 17.10 3.39
N ASP A 98 -16.28 17.68 2.19
CA ASP A 98 -17.42 17.50 1.29
C ASP A 98 -17.34 16.16 0.55
N TYR A 99 -16.12 15.75 0.20
CA TYR A 99 -15.81 14.42 -0.31
C TYR A 99 -14.83 13.73 0.63
N PHE A 100 -15.06 12.45 0.91
CA PHE A 100 -14.21 11.64 1.78
C PHE A 100 -14.21 10.18 1.33
N ASN A 101 -13.04 9.55 1.30
CA ASN A 101 -12.91 8.13 1.00
C ASN A 101 -11.68 7.53 1.71
N ILE A 102 -11.80 6.28 2.14
CA ILE A 102 -10.72 5.53 2.78
C ILE A 102 -10.36 4.36 1.88
N ILE A 103 -9.07 4.22 1.59
CA ILE A 103 -8.50 3.11 0.84
C ILE A 103 -7.53 2.37 1.76
N SER A 104 -7.78 1.07 1.99
CA SER A 104 -6.94 0.23 2.83
C SER A 104 -6.79 -1.18 2.25
N ARG A 105 -5.66 -1.83 2.55
CA ARG A 105 -5.47 -3.27 2.31
C ARG A 105 -6.20 -4.11 3.37
N ASP A 106 -6.45 -3.54 4.54
CA ASP A 106 -7.23 -4.13 5.61
C ASP A 106 -8.68 -3.62 5.55
N TYR A 107 -9.45 -4.18 4.61
CA TYR A 107 -10.83 -3.78 4.31
C TYR A 107 -11.87 -4.81 4.79
N LYS A 108 -11.43 -5.95 5.33
CA LYS A 108 -12.31 -7.11 5.59
C LYS A 108 -13.35 -6.84 6.67
N ASP A 109 -13.04 -5.95 7.62
CA ASP A 109 -13.91 -5.62 8.75
C ASP A 109 -14.58 -4.24 8.61
N ASN A 110 -14.46 -3.59 7.44
CA ASN A 110 -14.99 -2.23 7.24
C ASN A 110 -15.63 -2.07 5.84
N GLU A 111 -16.95 -2.28 5.77
CA GLU A 111 -17.74 -2.16 4.53
C GLU A 111 -17.63 -0.78 3.84
N ALA A 112 -17.32 0.27 4.59
CA ALA A 112 -17.15 1.63 4.05
C ALA A 112 -15.74 1.89 3.48
N THR A 113 -14.82 0.93 3.61
CA THR A 113 -13.44 1.06 3.13
C THR A 113 -13.27 0.44 1.76
N VAL A 114 -12.74 1.20 0.82
CA VAL A 114 -12.44 0.71 -0.52
C VAL A 114 -11.16 -0.15 -0.46
N PRO A 115 -11.16 -1.38 -0.98
CA PRO A 115 -9.95 -2.19 -1.09
C PRO A 115 -8.87 -1.45 -1.85
N TRP A 116 -7.62 -1.58 -1.41
CA TRP A 116 -6.50 -0.95 -2.09
C TRP A 116 -6.40 -1.35 -3.56
N PHE A 117 -6.19 -0.35 -4.42
CA PHE A 117 -5.88 -0.52 -5.84
C PHE A 117 -4.83 0.51 -6.29
N PRO A 118 -3.98 0.18 -7.29
CA PRO A 118 -3.00 1.12 -7.82
C PRO A 118 -3.70 2.29 -8.52
N ARG A 119 -3.37 3.53 -8.13
CA ARG A 119 -3.95 4.73 -8.76
C ARG A 119 -3.05 5.30 -9.85
N ARG A 120 -1.77 4.96 -9.83
CA ARG A 120 -0.78 5.34 -10.83
C ARG A 120 -0.08 4.13 -11.38
N ILE A 121 0.42 4.26 -12.60
CA ILE A 121 1.20 3.21 -13.24
C ILE A 121 2.42 2.77 -12.42
N ARG A 122 3.10 3.71 -11.75
CA ARG A 122 4.21 3.40 -10.82
C ARG A 122 3.79 2.63 -9.57
N ASP A 123 2.51 2.67 -9.19
CA ASP A 123 2.02 1.92 -8.04
C ASP A 123 1.91 0.42 -8.34
N LEU A 124 1.97 0.02 -9.62
CA LEU A 124 2.07 -1.39 -10.03
C LEU A 124 3.32 -2.06 -9.44
N ASP A 125 4.42 -1.30 -9.33
CA ASP A 125 5.67 -1.79 -8.76
C ASP A 125 5.53 -2.19 -7.27
N ARG A 126 4.48 -1.72 -6.57
CA ARG A 126 4.20 -2.03 -5.15
C ARG A 126 3.64 -3.44 -4.94
N PHE A 127 3.19 -4.13 -5.99
CA PHE A 127 2.69 -5.51 -5.90
C PHE A 127 3.20 -6.44 -7.00
N ALA A 128 4.06 -5.96 -7.90
CA ALA A 128 4.66 -6.76 -8.97
C ALA A 128 5.34 -8.06 -8.47
N ASN A 129 5.79 -8.07 -7.21
CA ASN A 129 6.46 -9.20 -6.57
C ASN A 129 5.50 -10.11 -5.76
N GLN A 130 4.21 -9.79 -5.71
CA GLN A 130 3.18 -10.62 -5.05
C GLN A 130 2.76 -11.77 -5.97
N ILE A 131 3.67 -12.72 -6.17
CA ILE A 131 3.49 -13.85 -7.08
C ILE A 131 2.85 -15.02 -6.32
N LEU A 132 1.72 -15.53 -6.82
CA LEU A 132 0.98 -16.63 -6.19
C LEU A 132 1.64 -18.00 -6.40
N SER A 133 2.28 -18.23 -7.55
CA SER A 133 2.88 -19.51 -7.94
C SER A 133 3.86 -19.33 -9.11
N TYR A 134 4.71 -20.32 -9.37
CA TYR A 134 5.58 -20.40 -10.57
C TYR A 134 6.60 -19.27 -10.76
N GLY A 135 7.11 -18.68 -9.68
CA GLY A 135 8.26 -17.77 -9.72
C GLY A 135 9.57 -18.50 -10.11
N ALA A 136 10.60 -18.41 -9.26
CA ALA A 136 11.84 -19.14 -9.46
C ALA A 136 11.70 -20.66 -9.20
N GLU A 137 10.73 -21.04 -8.37
CA GLU A 137 10.51 -22.42 -7.95
C GLU A 137 9.37 -23.07 -8.73
N LEU A 138 9.51 -24.40 -8.88
CA LEU A 138 8.64 -25.24 -9.68
C LEU A 138 8.04 -26.32 -8.80
N ASP A 139 6.76 -26.63 -9.04
CA ASP A 139 6.13 -27.82 -8.46
C ASP A 139 6.76 -29.09 -9.05
N SER A 140 6.78 -30.17 -8.26
CA SER A 140 7.33 -31.48 -8.65
C SER A 140 6.71 -32.04 -9.93
N ASP A 141 5.46 -31.68 -10.19
CA ASP A 141 4.67 -32.16 -11.32
C ASP A 141 4.93 -31.33 -12.60
N HIS A 142 5.74 -30.27 -12.50
CA HIS A 142 6.10 -29.47 -13.66
C HIS A 142 7.11 -30.23 -14.55
N PRO A 143 6.92 -30.28 -15.89
CA PRO A 143 7.77 -31.08 -16.78
C PRO A 143 9.25 -30.70 -16.75
N GLY A 144 9.54 -29.44 -16.39
CA GLY A 144 10.90 -28.92 -16.20
C GLY A 144 11.43 -28.94 -14.76
N PHE A 145 10.80 -29.64 -13.82
CA PHE A 145 11.20 -29.64 -12.40
C PHE A 145 12.60 -30.20 -12.16
N THR A 146 12.95 -31.29 -12.85
CA THR A 146 14.26 -31.95 -12.74
C THR A 146 15.32 -31.36 -13.69
N ASP A 147 14.94 -30.49 -14.61
CA ASP A 147 15.86 -29.84 -15.55
C ASP A 147 16.55 -28.64 -14.90
N GLU A 148 17.80 -28.82 -14.49
CA GLU A 148 18.60 -27.76 -13.88
C GLU A 148 18.85 -26.56 -14.80
N THR A 149 19.01 -26.79 -16.10
CA THR A 149 19.26 -25.71 -17.08
C THR A 149 18.01 -24.85 -17.23
N TYR A 150 16.85 -25.51 -17.36
CA TYR A 150 15.56 -24.84 -17.40
C TYR A 150 15.29 -24.05 -16.12
N ARG A 151 15.55 -24.63 -14.93
CA ARG A 151 15.42 -23.94 -13.64
C ARG A 151 16.31 -22.71 -13.53
N LYS A 152 17.59 -22.81 -13.90
CA LYS A 152 18.51 -21.65 -13.92
C LYS A 152 17.99 -20.54 -14.84
N ARG A 153 17.45 -20.90 -16.00
CA ARG A 153 16.89 -19.94 -16.95
C ARG A 153 15.60 -19.28 -16.45
N ARG A 154 14.71 -20.05 -15.79
CA ARG A 154 13.51 -19.53 -15.11
C ARG A 154 13.87 -18.52 -14.03
N LYS A 155 14.84 -18.88 -13.17
CA LYS A 155 15.35 -17.96 -12.14
C LYS A 155 15.88 -16.65 -12.74
N TYR A 156 16.69 -16.72 -13.80
CA TYR A 156 17.19 -15.53 -14.48
C TYR A 156 16.08 -14.57 -14.91
N PHE A 157 14.99 -15.07 -15.52
CA PHE A 157 13.87 -14.22 -15.91
C PHE A 157 13.03 -13.73 -14.72
N ALA A 158 12.86 -14.57 -13.70
CA ALA A 158 12.20 -14.17 -12.46
C ALA A 158 12.96 -13.03 -11.77
N ASP A 159 14.29 -13.10 -11.74
CA ASP A 159 15.15 -12.06 -11.16
C ASP A 159 15.04 -10.73 -11.96
N ILE A 160 14.94 -10.79 -13.29
CA ILE A 160 14.69 -9.58 -14.12
C ILE A 160 13.34 -8.97 -13.75
N ALA A 161 12.27 -9.77 -13.71
CA ALA A 161 10.94 -9.29 -13.39
C ALA A 161 10.87 -8.71 -11.97
N PHE A 162 11.53 -9.34 -11.00
CA PHE A 162 11.56 -8.91 -9.60
C PHE A 162 12.20 -7.53 -9.41
N ASN A 163 13.22 -7.22 -10.21
CA ASN A 163 13.99 -5.99 -10.12
C ASN A 163 13.52 -4.88 -11.08
N TYR A 164 12.60 -5.20 -11.99
CA TYR A 164 12.02 -4.23 -12.90
C TYR A 164 11.22 -3.17 -12.12
N LYS A 165 11.30 -1.92 -12.58
CA LYS A 165 10.49 -0.79 -12.09
C LYS A 165 9.96 0.01 -13.27
N HIS A 166 8.76 0.54 -13.13
CA HIS A 166 8.16 1.38 -14.15
C HIS A 166 9.04 2.61 -14.45
N GLY A 167 9.38 2.79 -15.73
CA GLY A 167 10.20 3.91 -16.21
C GLY A 167 11.69 3.60 -16.37
N GLN A 168 12.10 2.34 -16.15
CA GLN A 168 13.39 1.81 -16.61
C GLN A 168 13.45 1.62 -18.13
#